data_AF-A0A8S8YDP2-F1
#
_entry.id   AF-A0A8S8YDP2-F1
#
_cell.length_a   1.000
_cell.length_b   1.000
_cell.length_c   1.000
_cell.angle_alpha   90.00
_cell.angle_beta   90.00
_cell.angle_gamma   90.00
#
_symmetry.space_group_name_H-M   'P 1'
#
loop_
_entity.id
_entity.type
_entity.pdbx_description
1 polymer ?
#
loop_
_entity_poly.entity_id
_entity_poly.type
_entity_poly.pdbx_seq_one_letter_code
_entity_poly.pdbx_strand_id
1 'polypeptide(L)'
;MYEDTSGIRPGEPVLNTQETLSVALGPGLLTQIYDGIQRPLQTLEEQMGFFITRGVDADAFDMEKTWTFEPVASVGDEVSGGNVIGHVQETETIVHKIMVPPNVSGTIKSIESGDFNVTQTVATLEDGTEIQMMQKWPVRSPRPYQTKYAPDTRSSPECASSTSCSRSPRAVRPASPALRVGKTVTQQSLRSTPTRRSWSTSAAVSVETR
;
A
#
# COMPACT_ATOMS: atom_id res chain seq x y z
N MET A 1 17.72 -0.10 17.15
CA MET A 1 17.94 1.35 16.93
C MET A 1 18.23 1.54 15.45
N TYR A 2 17.53 2.46 14.78
CA TYR A 2 17.60 2.64 13.32
C TYR A 2 18.42 3.87 12.91
N GLU A 3 18.95 4.61 13.88
CA GLU A 3 19.78 5.79 13.70
C GLU A 3 21.11 5.61 14.45
N ASP A 4 22.09 6.46 14.17
CA ASP A 4 23.39 6.40 14.83
C ASP A 4 23.28 6.74 16.33
N THR A 5 23.83 5.83 17.14
CA THR A 5 23.76 5.84 18.61
C THR A 5 24.92 6.60 19.26
N SER A 6 25.76 7.27 18.46
CA SER A 6 26.85 8.09 19.01
C SER A 6 26.31 9.20 19.91
N GLY A 7 26.85 9.27 21.14
CA GLY A 7 26.47 10.27 22.15
C GLY A 7 25.53 9.76 23.25
N ILE A 8 24.91 8.58 23.08
CA ILE A 8 24.01 7.98 24.07
C ILE A 8 24.79 7.43 25.26
N ARG A 9 24.29 7.67 26.48
CA ARG A 9 24.89 7.25 27.75
C ARG A 9 23.98 6.29 28.53
N PRO A 10 24.55 5.39 29.36
CA PRO A 10 23.76 4.59 30.30
C PRO A 10 22.90 5.49 31.20
N GLY A 11 21.61 5.12 31.36
CA GLY A 11 20.66 5.86 32.20
C GLY A 11 19.74 6.82 31.44
N GLU A 12 19.87 6.95 30.12
CA GLU A 12 18.92 7.72 29.31
C GLU A 12 17.52 7.07 29.29
N PRO A 13 16.45 7.89 29.24
CA PRO A 13 15.07 7.38 29.24
C PRO A 13 14.76 6.63 27.96
N VAL A 14 14.15 5.45 28.10
CA VAL A 14 13.65 4.66 26.98
C VAL A 14 12.14 4.59 27.06
N LEU A 15 11.46 5.15 26.06
CA LEU A 15 10.02 5.06 25.91
C LEU A 15 9.69 3.96 24.90
N ASN A 16 8.90 2.98 25.32
CA ASN A 16 8.42 1.91 24.45
C ASN A 16 7.04 2.29 23.91
N THR A 17 6.90 2.39 22.60
CA THR A 17 5.63 2.68 21.92
C THR A 17 4.66 1.49 21.97
N GLN A 18 5.08 0.32 22.44
CA GLN A 18 4.31 -0.94 22.50
C GLN A 18 3.80 -1.45 21.13
N GLU A 19 4.09 -0.73 20.05
CA GLU A 19 3.78 -1.12 18.68
C GLU A 19 5.03 -1.69 18.00
N THR A 20 4.85 -2.77 17.23
CA THR A 20 5.89 -3.21 16.30
C THR A 20 6.06 -2.19 15.18
N LEU A 21 7.24 -2.14 14.56
CA LEU A 21 7.46 -1.33 13.36
C LEU A 21 6.39 -1.64 12.30
N SER A 22 5.54 -0.66 12.07
CA SER A 22 4.35 -0.76 11.23
C SER A 22 4.37 0.35 10.19
N VAL A 23 3.75 0.09 9.05
CA VAL A 23 3.55 1.06 7.98
C VAL A 23 2.11 1.53 7.98
N ALA A 24 1.90 2.82 7.76
CA ALA A 24 0.59 3.38 7.49
C ALA A 24 0.23 3.15 6.02
N LEU A 25 -0.94 2.58 5.76
CA LEU A 25 -1.45 2.28 4.42
C LEU A 25 -2.75 3.05 4.22
N GLY A 26 -2.77 3.99 3.28
CA GLY A 26 -3.94 4.80 2.98
C GLY A 26 -3.74 5.64 1.72
N PRO A 27 -4.74 6.45 1.33
CA PRO A 27 -4.60 7.39 0.23
C PRO A 27 -3.59 8.50 0.59
N GLY A 28 -2.76 8.90 -0.38
CA GLY A 28 -1.65 9.84 -0.19
C GLY A 28 -0.28 9.18 -0.23
N LEU A 29 -0.21 7.85 -0.27
CA LEU A 29 1.05 7.12 -0.39
C LEU A 29 1.72 7.25 -1.75
N LEU A 30 0.95 7.34 -2.84
CA LEU A 30 1.51 7.20 -4.20
C LEU A 30 2.30 8.41 -4.68
N THR A 31 2.05 9.60 -4.11
CA THR A 31 2.66 10.86 -4.55
C THR A 31 3.94 11.21 -3.80
N GLN A 32 4.24 10.51 -2.70
CA GLN A 32 5.32 10.86 -1.79
C GLN A 32 6.56 9.97 -1.95
N ILE A 33 7.70 10.51 -1.51
CA ILE A 33 8.99 9.81 -1.46
C ILE A 33 9.33 9.53 0.00
N TYR A 34 9.67 8.27 0.28
CA TYR A 34 9.90 7.78 1.63
C TYR A 34 11.33 7.30 1.87
N ASP A 35 11.79 7.44 3.11
CA ASP A 35 12.93 6.69 3.64
C ASP A 35 12.56 5.22 3.95
N GLY A 36 13.52 4.39 4.37
CA GLY A 36 13.36 2.95 4.64
C GLY A 36 12.43 2.59 5.81
N ILE A 37 11.97 3.58 6.59
CA ILE A 37 10.98 3.42 7.67
C ILE A 37 9.70 4.24 7.45
N GLN A 38 9.43 4.68 6.21
CA GLN A 38 8.22 5.41 5.81
C GLN A 38 8.11 6.86 6.34
N ARG A 39 9.23 7.58 6.46
CA ARG A 39 9.19 9.03 6.70
C ARG A 39 9.22 9.79 5.38
N PRO A 40 8.32 10.76 5.13
CA PRO A 40 8.30 11.53 3.89
C PRO A 40 9.51 12.47 3.81
N LEU A 41 10.36 12.28 2.80
CA LEU A 41 11.59 13.05 2.64
C LEU A 41 11.35 14.53 2.35
N GLN A 42 10.27 14.86 1.63
CA GLN A 42 9.91 16.26 1.34
C GLN A 42 9.56 17.02 2.61
N THR A 43 8.72 16.46 3.47
CA THR A 43 8.35 17.06 4.76
C THR A 43 9.57 17.22 5.67
N LEU A 44 10.47 16.22 5.67
CA LEU A 44 11.72 16.31 6.41
C LEU A 44 12.62 17.43 5.86
N GLU A 45 12.80 17.51 4.54
CA GLU A 45 13.59 18.56 3.88
C GLU A 45 13.06 19.96 4.20
N GLU A 46 11.74 20.16 4.20
CA GLU A 46 11.12 21.44 4.59
C GLU A 46 11.43 21.85 6.04
N GLN A 47 11.53 20.88 6.95
CA GLN A 47 11.81 21.13 8.36
C GLN A 47 13.30 21.34 8.65
N MET A 48 14.19 20.66 7.93
CA MET A 48 15.61 20.53 8.30
C MET A 48 16.61 21.04 7.24
N GLY A 49 16.13 21.37 6.05
CA GLY A 49 16.96 21.69 4.90
C GLY A 49 17.63 20.45 4.29
N PHE A 50 18.84 20.62 3.79
CA PHE A 50 19.50 19.64 2.91
C PHE A 50 19.99 18.36 3.61
N PHE A 51 20.19 18.36 4.93
CA PHE A 51 20.75 17.23 5.66
C PHE A 51 19.79 16.69 6.71
N ILE A 52 19.64 15.36 6.75
CA ILE A 52 18.78 14.68 7.72
C ILE A 52 19.47 14.58 9.08
N THR A 53 18.97 15.35 10.05
CA THR A 53 19.29 15.28 11.48
C THR A 53 18.59 14.09 12.15
N ARG A 54 19.11 13.67 13.31
CA ARG A 54 18.64 12.49 14.05
C ARG A 54 17.46 12.83 14.96
N GLY A 55 16.64 11.82 15.26
CA GLY A 55 15.54 11.92 16.21
C GLY A 55 14.34 12.71 15.70
N VAL A 56 14.25 12.93 14.38
CA VAL A 56 13.11 13.61 13.77
C VAL A 56 12.07 12.56 13.34
N ASP A 57 10.85 12.80 13.80
CA ASP A 57 9.67 12.03 13.46
C ASP A 57 8.73 12.88 12.60
N ALA A 58 8.10 12.24 11.61
CA ALA A 58 7.16 12.87 10.70
C ALA A 58 6.11 11.85 10.30
N ASP A 59 4.86 12.30 10.22
CA ASP A 59 3.74 11.44 9.82
C ASP A 59 3.98 10.85 8.43
N ALA A 60 3.50 9.61 8.23
CA ALA A 60 3.75 8.87 7.01
C ALA A 60 3.18 9.55 5.76
N PHE A 61 2.14 10.37 5.86
CA PHE A 61 1.62 11.20 4.79
C PHE A 61 0.76 12.28 5.43
N ASP A 62 0.31 13.25 4.62
CA ASP A 62 -0.51 14.36 5.10
C ASP A 62 -1.80 13.84 5.75
N MET A 63 -1.84 13.96 7.09
CA MET A 63 -2.96 13.57 7.93
C MET A 63 -4.04 14.63 8.01
N GLU A 64 -3.92 15.76 7.34
CA GLU A 64 -4.93 16.83 7.28
C GLU A 64 -5.62 16.88 5.91
N LYS A 65 -5.03 16.23 4.91
CA LYS A 65 -5.58 16.18 3.56
C LYS A 65 -6.93 15.45 3.51
N THR A 66 -7.93 16.14 2.98
CA THR A 66 -9.25 15.58 2.75
C THR A 66 -9.35 14.84 1.43
N TRP A 67 -10.12 13.76 1.45
CA TRP A 67 -10.37 12.87 0.33
C TRP A 67 -11.86 12.62 0.18
N THR A 68 -12.37 12.73 -1.04
CA THR A 68 -13.76 12.37 -1.35
C THR A 68 -13.89 10.84 -1.37
N PHE A 69 -14.68 10.32 -0.44
CA PHE A 69 -14.96 8.90 -0.30
C PHE A 69 -16.30 8.54 -0.92
N GLU A 70 -16.22 7.59 -1.86
CA GLU A 70 -17.37 7.03 -2.56
C GLU A 70 -17.62 5.60 -2.08
N PRO A 71 -18.64 5.37 -1.23
CA PRO A 71 -18.97 4.04 -0.74
C PRO A 71 -19.51 3.16 -1.86
N VAL A 72 -19.14 1.88 -1.83
CA VAL A 72 -19.64 0.82 -2.72
C VAL A 72 -20.51 -0.16 -1.93
N ALA A 73 -20.21 -0.36 -0.65
CA ALA A 73 -21.02 -1.18 0.25
C ALA A 73 -22.17 -0.37 0.87
N SER A 74 -23.24 -1.06 1.26
CA SER A 74 -24.43 -0.49 1.89
C SER A 74 -24.55 -0.91 3.36
N VAL A 75 -25.38 -0.18 4.12
CA VAL A 75 -25.72 -0.56 5.50
C VAL A 75 -26.45 -1.91 5.48
N GLY A 76 -26.03 -2.83 6.35
CA GLY A 76 -26.56 -4.19 6.44
C GLY A 76 -25.76 -5.24 5.65
N ASP A 77 -24.75 -4.84 4.86
CA ASP A 77 -23.91 -5.79 4.15
C ASP A 77 -22.93 -6.51 5.10
N GLU A 78 -22.81 -7.84 4.95
CA GLU A 78 -21.78 -8.63 5.62
C GLU A 78 -20.44 -8.45 4.92
N VAL A 79 -19.43 -8.02 5.67
CA VAL A 79 -18.07 -7.79 5.16
C VAL A 79 -17.03 -8.56 5.96
N SER A 80 -15.98 -8.95 5.27
CA SER A 80 -14.81 -9.65 5.81
C SER A 80 -13.53 -8.95 5.36
N GLY A 81 -12.43 -9.27 6.04
CA GLY A 81 -11.11 -8.72 5.74
C GLY A 81 -10.75 -8.78 4.25
N GLY A 82 -10.43 -7.62 3.67
CA GLY A 82 -10.12 -7.48 2.25
C GLY A 82 -11.31 -7.19 1.33
N ASN A 83 -12.55 -7.17 1.83
CA ASN A 83 -13.68 -6.66 1.06
C ASN A 83 -13.56 -5.14 0.87
N VAL A 84 -14.03 -4.64 -0.28
CA VAL A 84 -13.97 -3.23 -0.64
C VAL A 84 -15.22 -2.54 -0.12
N ILE A 85 -15.06 -1.56 0.75
CA ILE A 85 -16.17 -0.77 1.30
C ILE A 85 -16.46 0.48 0.46
N GLY A 86 -15.44 0.99 -0.23
CA GLY A 86 -15.54 2.17 -1.04
C GLY A 86 -14.22 2.49 -1.73
N HIS A 87 -14.16 3.65 -2.34
CA HIS A 87 -13.00 4.08 -3.09
C HIS A 87 -12.78 5.59 -3.01
N VAL A 88 -11.54 5.98 -3.29
CA VAL A 88 -11.06 7.36 -3.29
C VAL A 88 -10.24 7.57 -4.55
N GLN A 89 -10.44 8.69 -5.23
CA GLN A 89 -9.63 9.06 -6.38
C GLN A 89 -8.29 9.67 -5.92
N GLU A 90 -7.21 8.88 -5.91
CA GLU A 90 -5.90 9.36 -5.43
C GLU A 90 -5.11 10.12 -6.51
N THR A 91 -5.20 9.67 -7.77
CA THR A 91 -4.57 10.32 -8.93
C THR A 91 -5.48 10.15 -10.14
N GLU A 92 -5.36 10.99 -11.17
CA GLU A 92 -6.21 10.93 -12.38
C GLU A 92 -6.44 9.52 -12.97
N THR A 93 -5.45 8.64 -12.86
CA THR A 93 -5.55 7.26 -13.38
C THR A 93 -5.83 6.20 -12.30
N ILE A 94 -5.53 6.48 -11.03
CA ILE A 94 -5.50 5.47 -9.97
C ILE A 94 -6.61 5.73 -8.96
N VAL A 95 -7.56 4.80 -8.94
CA VAL A 95 -8.59 4.68 -7.91
C VAL A 95 -8.02 3.88 -6.74
N HIS A 96 -7.94 4.49 -5.57
CA HIS A 96 -7.57 3.83 -4.32
C HIS A 96 -8.79 3.11 -3.74
N LYS A 97 -8.69 1.80 -3.50
CA LYS A 97 -9.77 1.01 -2.92
C LYS A 97 -9.62 0.93 -1.41
N ILE A 98 -10.62 1.40 -0.68
CA ILE A 98 -10.68 1.29 0.77
C ILE A 98 -11.23 -0.09 1.11
N MET A 99 -10.46 -0.88 1.84
CA MET A 99 -10.76 -2.28 2.17
C MET A 99 -10.85 -2.47 3.67
N VAL A 100 -11.70 -3.41 4.10
CA VAL A 100 -11.79 -3.82 5.50
C VAL A 100 -10.44 -4.40 5.94
N PRO A 101 -9.91 -4.01 7.12
CA PRO A 101 -8.69 -4.58 7.67
C PRO A 101 -8.77 -6.12 7.76
N PRO A 102 -7.68 -6.85 7.50
CA PRO A 102 -7.75 -8.32 7.37
C PRO A 102 -8.25 -9.10 8.60
N ASN A 103 -8.11 -8.52 9.79
CA ASN A 103 -8.48 -9.16 11.05
C ASN A 103 -9.89 -8.79 11.51
N VAL A 104 -10.66 -8.09 10.68
CA VAL A 104 -11.97 -7.54 11.00
C VAL A 104 -13.02 -8.16 10.07
N SER A 105 -14.15 -8.54 10.65
CA SER A 105 -15.33 -9.05 9.94
C SER A 105 -16.58 -8.66 10.72
N GLY A 106 -17.68 -8.45 10.02
CA GLY A 106 -18.96 -8.13 10.64
C GLY A 106 -19.91 -7.47 9.65
N THR A 107 -21.03 -6.98 10.16
CA THR A 107 -22.05 -6.29 9.37
C THR A 107 -21.84 -4.78 9.44
N ILE A 108 -22.01 -4.07 8.32
CA ILE A 108 -21.92 -2.61 8.27
C ILE A 108 -23.14 -2.00 8.97
N LYS A 109 -22.90 -1.25 10.04
CA LYS A 109 -23.93 -0.51 10.78
C LYS A 109 -24.18 0.88 10.19
N SER A 110 -23.11 1.58 9.83
CA SER A 110 -23.18 2.88 9.17
C SER A 110 -22.02 3.05 8.20
N ILE A 111 -22.30 3.74 7.10
CA ILE A 111 -21.32 4.14 6.11
C ILE A 111 -21.73 5.51 5.56
N GLU A 112 -20.79 6.44 5.49
CA GLU A 112 -21.04 7.80 5.06
C GLU A 112 -20.24 8.11 3.80
N SER A 113 -20.84 8.86 2.87
CA SER A 113 -20.16 9.41 1.70
C SER A 113 -19.85 10.88 1.94
N GLY A 114 -18.69 11.35 1.50
CA GLY A 114 -18.31 12.74 1.67
C GLY A 114 -16.81 12.97 1.65
N ASP A 115 -16.40 14.18 2.02
CA ASP A 115 -15.00 14.54 2.14
C ASP A 115 -14.52 14.25 3.56
N PHE A 116 -13.62 13.29 3.67
CA PHE A 116 -13.08 12.84 4.95
C PHE A 116 -11.57 12.86 4.93
N ASN A 117 -11.01 13.02 6.12
CA ASN A 117 -9.59 12.85 6.34
C ASN A 117 -9.23 11.36 6.53
N VAL A 118 -7.96 11.00 6.36
CA VAL A 118 -7.47 9.61 6.47
C VAL A 118 -7.66 8.99 7.85
N THR A 119 -7.72 9.83 8.90
CA THR A 119 -7.93 9.45 10.30
C THR A 119 -9.41 9.44 10.70
N GLN A 120 -10.30 9.98 9.86
CA GLN A 120 -11.73 10.00 10.15
C GLN A 120 -12.37 8.64 9.86
N THR A 121 -13.37 8.31 10.66
CA THR A 121 -14.11 7.06 10.56
C THR A 121 -15.11 7.15 9.41
N VAL A 122 -15.00 6.27 8.43
CA VAL A 122 -15.85 6.25 7.22
C VAL A 122 -16.95 5.19 7.30
N ALA A 123 -16.72 4.12 8.08
CA ALA A 123 -17.69 3.07 8.31
C ALA A 123 -17.57 2.53 9.73
N THR A 124 -18.70 2.10 10.31
CA THR A 124 -18.74 1.45 11.62
C THR A 124 -19.43 0.11 11.50
N LEU A 125 -18.86 -0.92 12.14
CA LEU A 125 -19.46 -2.25 12.21
C LEU A 125 -20.42 -2.38 13.40
N GLU A 126 -21.28 -3.40 13.39
CA GLU A 126 -22.19 -3.69 14.50
C GLU A 126 -21.47 -3.93 15.83
N ASP A 127 -20.28 -4.53 15.78
CA ASP A 127 -19.42 -4.77 16.95
C ASP A 127 -18.81 -3.49 17.55
N GLY A 128 -19.09 -2.33 16.96
CA GLY A 128 -18.52 -1.03 17.36
C GLY A 128 -17.12 -0.78 16.84
N THR A 129 -16.60 -1.64 15.95
CA THR A 129 -15.30 -1.43 15.31
C THR A 129 -15.41 -0.33 14.26
N GLU A 130 -14.57 0.68 14.39
CA GLU A 130 -14.47 1.80 13.46
C GLU A 130 -13.49 1.49 12.33
N ILE A 131 -13.87 1.83 11.10
CA ILE A 131 -13.04 1.68 9.91
C ILE A 131 -12.69 3.07 9.40
N GLN A 132 -11.38 3.33 9.33
CA GLN A 132 -10.79 4.52 8.75
C GLN A 132 -10.22 4.21 7.36
N MET A 133 -9.88 5.24 6.59
CA MET A 133 -9.19 5.03 5.30
C MET A 133 -7.75 4.54 5.49
N MET A 134 -7.11 4.96 6.57
CA MET A 134 -5.78 4.51 6.94
C MET A 134 -5.83 3.21 7.76
N GLN A 135 -4.96 2.27 7.42
CA GLN A 135 -4.68 1.08 8.22
C GLN A 135 -3.19 1.01 8.57
N LYS A 136 -2.85 0.68 9.81
CA LYS A 136 -1.47 0.35 10.20
C LYS A 136 -1.22 -1.14 10.00
N TRP A 137 -0.08 -1.52 9.44
CA TRP A 137 0.28 -2.92 9.25
C TRP A 137 1.74 -3.21 9.63
N PRO A 138 2.02 -4.24 10.44
CA PRO A 138 3.39 -4.61 10.81
C PRO A 138 4.20 -5.09 9.60
N VAL A 139 5.35 -4.46 9.35
CA VAL A 139 6.17 -4.70 8.13
C VAL A 139 6.72 -6.13 8.08
N ARG A 140 6.95 -6.72 9.25
CA ARG A 140 7.51 -8.08 9.38
C ARG A 140 6.46 -9.19 9.28
N SER A 141 5.18 -8.84 9.22
CA SER A 141 4.11 -9.82 9.04
C SER A 141 3.55 -9.70 7.63
N PRO A 142 3.59 -10.78 6.82
CA PRO A 142 3.02 -10.72 5.48
C PRO A 142 1.51 -10.43 5.56
N ARG A 143 0.98 -9.62 4.64
CA ARG A 143 -0.46 -9.44 4.53
C ARG A 143 -1.11 -10.77 4.11
N PRO A 144 -2.22 -11.17 4.76
CA PRO A 144 -2.89 -12.42 4.42
C PRO A 144 -3.51 -12.34 3.02
N TYR A 145 -3.64 -13.50 2.40
CA TYR A 145 -4.25 -13.70 1.08
C TYR A 145 -5.02 -15.02 1.09
N GLN A 146 -6.02 -15.16 0.21
CA GLN A 146 -6.84 -16.38 0.15
C GLN A 146 -6.06 -17.55 -0.47
N THR A 147 -5.59 -17.37 -1.71
CA THR A 147 -4.90 -18.43 -2.46
C THR A 147 -3.71 -17.87 -3.22
N LYS A 148 -2.58 -18.59 -3.19
CA LYS A 148 -1.41 -18.29 -4.00
C LYS A 148 -1.49 -19.06 -5.32
N TYR A 149 -1.74 -18.36 -6.41
CA TYR A 149 -1.79 -18.94 -7.75
C TYR A 149 -0.39 -19.18 -8.33
N ALA A 150 -0.25 -20.24 -9.13
CA ALA A 150 0.95 -20.48 -9.92
C ALA A 150 1.07 -19.42 -11.04
N PRO A 151 2.29 -19.01 -11.40
CA PRO A 151 2.50 -17.96 -12.40
C PRO A 151 2.36 -18.48 -13.83
N ASP A 152 1.12 -18.65 -14.29
CA ASP A 152 0.83 -19.19 -15.63
C ASP A 152 0.76 -18.10 -16.72
N THR A 153 0.74 -16.83 -16.31
CA THR A 153 0.64 -15.68 -17.22
C THR A 153 2.01 -15.01 -17.39
N ARG A 154 2.46 -14.83 -18.63
CA ARG A 154 3.70 -14.11 -18.94
C ARG A 154 3.50 -12.60 -18.70
N SER A 155 4.41 -11.97 -17.97
CA SER A 155 4.41 -10.52 -17.78
C SER A 155 5.00 -9.81 -19.00
N SER A 156 4.16 -9.16 -19.81
CA SER A 156 4.47 -8.34 -21.00
C SER A 156 5.32 -9.00 -22.12
N PRO A 157 4.97 -8.84 -23.41
CA PRO A 157 5.71 -9.44 -24.53
C PRO A 157 7.12 -8.87 -24.75
N GLU A 158 7.42 -7.65 -24.28
CA GLU A 158 8.70 -6.97 -24.57
C GLU A 158 9.88 -7.46 -23.70
N CYS A 159 9.61 -8.21 -22.62
CA CYS A 159 10.61 -9.02 -21.92
C CYS A 159 10.91 -10.31 -22.70
N ALA A 160 11.31 -10.21 -23.96
CA ALA A 160 11.60 -11.36 -24.82
C ALA A 160 13.07 -11.84 -24.72
N SER A 161 14.01 -10.98 -24.34
CA SER A 161 15.46 -11.29 -24.40
C SER A 161 16.05 -11.95 -23.16
N SER A 162 15.29 -12.12 -22.07
CA SER A 162 15.76 -12.83 -20.86
C SER A 162 14.76 -13.91 -20.42
N THR A 163 15.19 -15.17 -20.45
CA THR A 163 14.44 -16.42 -20.31
C THR A 163 13.71 -16.66 -18.97
N SER A 164 13.35 -15.66 -18.17
CA SER A 164 12.73 -15.92 -16.85
C SER A 164 11.84 -14.82 -16.28
N CYS A 165 11.10 -14.10 -17.12
CA CYS A 165 10.01 -13.24 -16.67
C CYS A 165 8.65 -13.98 -16.77
N SER A 166 8.48 -15.04 -15.97
CA SER A 166 7.13 -15.47 -15.57
C SER A 166 6.60 -14.49 -14.52
N ARG A 167 5.28 -14.42 -14.30
CA ARG A 167 4.66 -13.68 -13.16
C ARG A 167 5.05 -14.23 -11.77
N SER A 168 6.19 -14.92 -11.67
CA SER A 168 6.74 -15.32 -10.39
C SER A 168 7.16 -14.07 -9.60
N PRO A 169 6.95 -14.04 -8.27
CA PRO A 169 7.24 -12.87 -7.44
C PRO A 169 8.74 -12.60 -7.23
N ARG A 170 9.64 -13.40 -7.79
CA ARG A 170 11.11 -13.22 -7.64
C ARG A 170 11.83 -13.40 -8.96
N ALA A 171 12.05 -12.29 -9.65
CA ALA A 171 13.14 -12.18 -10.61
C ALA A 171 14.38 -11.66 -9.86
N VAL A 172 15.22 -12.57 -9.35
CA VAL A 172 16.55 -12.18 -8.83
C VAL A 172 17.45 -11.99 -10.05
N ARG A 173 17.67 -10.74 -10.46
CA ARG A 173 18.74 -10.46 -11.42
C ARG A 173 20.07 -10.54 -10.66
N PRO A 174 20.98 -11.46 -11.02
CA PRO A 174 22.30 -11.48 -10.40
C PRO A 174 22.93 -10.11 -10.62
N ALA A 175 23.19 -9.40 -9.53
CA ALA A 175 24.01 -8.22 -9.55
C ALA A 175 25.43 -8.70 -9.85
N SER A 176 25.78 -8.85 -11.13
CA SER A 176 27.19 -8.85 -11.52
C SER A 176 27.84 -7.60 -10.91
N PRO A 177 29.06 -7.70 -10.35
CA PRO A 177 29.65 -6.67 -9.49
C PRO A 177 30.02 -5.37 -10.23
N ALA A 178 29.77 -5.29 -11.52
CA ALA A 178 30.07 -4.09 -12.29
C ALA A 178 29.04 -2.97 -12.04
N LEU A 179 29.47 -1.95 -11.30
CA LEU A 179 28.94 -0.59 -11.37
C LEU A 179 29.01 -0.12 -12.84
N ARG A 180 27.95 0.55 -13.36
CA ARG A 180 27.81 1.01 -14.77
C ARG A 180 27.36 0.02 -15.86
N VAL A 181 26.71 -1.12 -15.55
CA VAL A 181 26.11 -2.00 -16.59
C VAL A 181 24.64 -1.66 -16.89
N GLY A 182 24.26 -0.38 -16.84
CA GLY A 182 22.90 0.05 -17.24
C GLY A 182 21.74 -0.44 -16.36
N LYS A 183 21.99 -0.92 -15.12
CA LYS A 183 20.95 -1.40 -14.18
C LYS A 183 19.81 -0.39 -14.02
N THR A 184 20.14 0.90 -13.92
CA THR A 184 19.18 2.01 -13.78
C THR A 184 18.28 2.12 -15.01
N VAL A 185 18.85 2.09 -16.22
CA VAL A 185 18.10 2.19 -17.48
C VAL A 185 17.15 1.01 -17.63
N THR A 186 17.60 -0.21 -17.30
CA THR A 186 16.72 -1.38 -17.40
C THR A 186 15.59 -1.35 -16.37
N GLN A 187 15.84 -0.93 -15.13
CA GLN A 187 14.77 -0.79 -14.13
C GLN A 187 13.77 0.32 -14.50
N GLN A 188 14.25 1.45 -15.01
CA GLN A 188 13.39 2.54 -15.47
C GLN A 188 12.53 2.12 -16.67
N SER A 189 13.10 1.40 -17.64
CA SER A 189 12.35 0.85 -18.78
C SER A 189 11.26 -0.14 -18.32
N LEU A 190 11.56 -1.05 -17.39
CA LEU A 190 10.56 -1.96 -16.84
C LEU A 190 9.42 -1.22 -16.13
N ARG A 191 9.71 -0.11 -15.46
CA ARG A 191 8.70 0.74 -14.81
C ARG A 191 7.85 1.51 -15.82
N SER A 192 8.45 2.04 -16.88
CA SER A 192 7.77 2.92 -17.85
C SER A 192 6.94 2.16 -18.87
N THR A 193 7.20 0.88 -19.10
CA THR A 193 6.51 0.11 -20.13
C THR A 193 5.18 -0.43 -19.58
N PRO A 194 4.02 0.06 -20.04
CA PRO A 194 2.74 -0.41 -19.54
C PRO A 194 2.53 -1.88 -19.93
N THR A 195 2.20 -2.74 -18.97
CA THR A 195 1.70 -4.08 -19.26
C THR A 195 0.36 -3.95 -19.97
N ARG A 196 0.35 -4.12 -21.30
CA ARG A 196 -0.86 -4.14 -22.11
C ARG A 196 -1.78 -5.27 -21.63
N ARG A 197 -2.89 -4.94 -20.97
CA ARG A 197 -3.93 -5.90 -20.61
C ARG A 197 -4.90 -6.04 -21.77
N SER A 198 -4.85 -7.15 -22.50
CA SER A 198 -6.02 -7.59 -23.28
C SER A 198 -6.92 -8.37 -22.34
N TRP A 199 -8.00 -7.75 -21.87
CA TRP A 199 -9.12 -8.51 -21.32
C TRP A 199 -9.85 -9.08 -22.52
N SER A 200 -9.65 -10.36 -22.85
CA SER A 200 -10.57 -11.05 -23.75
C SER A 200 -11.83 -11.38 -22.96
N THR A 201 -12.87 -10.57 -23.15
CA THR A 201 -14.24 -10.90 -22.72
C THR A 201 -14.74 -12.06 -23.58
N SER A 202 -14.33 -13.29 -23.24
CA SER A 202 -14.88 -14.52 -23.81
C SER A 202 -15.07 -15.55 -22.71
N ALA A 203 -16.18 -15.42 -22.01
CA ALA A 203 -16.85 -16.51 -21.32
C ALA A 203 -18.36 -16.26 -21.39
N ALA A 204 -18.88 -16.21 -22.62
CA ALA A 204 -20.28 -16.51 -22.87
C ALA A 204 -20.39 -18.03 -23.04
N VAL A 205 -21.02 -18.70 -22.08
CA VAL A 205 -21.66 -20.01 -22.31
C VAL A 205 -22.97 -20.02 -21.50
N SER A 206 -24.06 -19.88 -22.24
CA SER A 206 -25.43 -20.22 -21.85
C SER A 206 -25.59 -21.72 -21.64
N VAL A 207 -26.35 -22.15 -20.63
CA VAL A 207 -27.26 -23.33 -20.61
C VAL A 207 -28.25 -23.05 -19.46
N GLU A 208 -29.44 -22.50 -19.69
CA GLU A 208 -30.69 -23.08 -20.22
C GLU A 208 -31.55 -23.76 -19.15
N THR A 209 -32.77 -23.23 -19.08
CA THR A 209 -33.93 -23.61 -18.28
C THR A 209 -34.38 -25.04 -18.55
N ARG A 210 -34.69 -25.79 -17.48
CA ARG A 210 -35.83 -26.71 -17.42
C ARG A 210 -36.24 -26.95 -15.99
#